data_AF-A0A847I6Q6-F1
#
_entry.id   AF-A0A847I6Q6-F1
#
_cell.length_a   1.000
_cell.length_b   1.000
_cell.length_c   1.000
_cell.angle_alpha   90.00
_cell.angle_beta   90.00
_cell.angle_gamma   90.00
#
_symmetry.space_group_name_H-M   'P 1'
#
loop_
_entity.id
_entity.type
_entity.pdbx_description
1 polymer ?
#
loop_
_entity_poly.entity_id
_entity_poly.type
_entity_poly.pdbx_seq_one_letter_code
_entity_poly.pdbx_strand_id
1 'polypeptide(L)'
;ITHPSDPNKLAVWFHDDTVESGKSYRYRLRVNLWNRYLGKFAALKDREQGKAPVLLGDWSLPGEPVIVPPAAYFFVTSAPPGKDTAGVTVYKWHKGERVSRIFYVGIGDLIGQVQEGETGILDRQTLQPMRESVDFSTGALVLDLRLNQPVVQRTISDKDKGEFSLRDAESAVLVYLDPADGQVKQRVERFDRYDPTLRALRELEEGT
;
A
#
# COMPACT_ATOMS: atom_id res chain seq x y z
N ILE A 1 -15.64 23.23 -10.01
CA ILE A 1 -15.48 21.77 -10.17
C ILE A 1 -16.87 21.22 -10.44
N THR A 2 -17.12 20.77 -11.67
CA THR A 2 -18.41 20.20 -12.10
C THR A 2 -18.42 18.70 -11.82
N HIS A 3 -19.60 18.13 -11.64
CA HIS A 3 -19.73 16.68 -11.47
C HIS A 3 -19.25 15.96 -12.75
N PRO A 4 -18.41 14.91 -12.65
CA PRO A 4 -17.80 14.26 -13.82
C PRO A 4 -18.81 13.75 -14.85
N SER A 5 -20.02 13.39 -14.40
CA SER A 5 -21.11 12.90 -15.24
C SER A 5 -22.28 13.88 -15.43
N ASP A 6 -22.28 15.03 -14.74
CA ASP A 6 -23.36 16.03 -14.86
C ASP A 6 -22.82 17.45 -14.65
N PRO A 7 -22.58 18.22 -15.71
CA PRO A 7 -21.97 19.54 -15.59
C PRO A 7 -22.84 20.55 -14.82
N ASN A 8 -24.13 20.28 -14.66
CA ASN A 8 -25.07 21.14 -13.92
C ASN A 8 -25.11 20.84 -12.42
N LYS A 9 -24.36 19.84 -11.94
CA LYS A 9 -24.24 19.50 -10.52
C LYS A 9 -22.89 19.96 -9.97
N LEU A 10 -22.94 20.50 -8.75
CA LEU A 10 -21.76 20.83 -7.99
C LEU A 10 -21.14 19.54 -7.45
N ALA A 11 -19.84 19.35 -7.65
CA ALA A 11 -19.09 18.25 -7.05
C ALA A 11 -18.19 18.74 -5.92
N VAL A 12 -18.15 17.97 -4.85
CA VAL A 12 -17.27 18.16 -3.70
C VAL A 12 -16.35 16.95 -3.63
N TRP A 13 -15.05 17.20 -3.48
CA TRP A 13 -14.02 16.18 -3.39
C TRP A 13 -13.37 16.28 -2.02
N PHE A 14 -13.05 15.13 -1.43
CA PHE A 14 -12.35 15.01 -0.17
C PHE A 14 -11.28 13.94 -0.32
N HIS A 15 -10.10 14.22 0.22
CA HIS A 15 -8.98 13.30 0.26
C HIS A 15 -8.64 13.06 1.72
N ASP A 16 -8.51 11.78 2.10
CA ASP A 16 -8.01 11.36 3.41
C ASP A 16 -6.66 10.69 3.20
N ASP A 17 -5.60 11.30 3.72
CA ASP A 17 -4.23 10.80 3.70
C ASP A 17 -3.78 10.23 5.05
N THR A 18 -4.71 10.10 6.01
CA THR A 18 -4.45 9.62 7.38
C THR A 18 -4.84 8.16 7.62
N VAL A 19 -5.25 7.45 6.56
CA VAL A 19 -5.72 6.08 6.64
C VAL A 19 -4.62 5.09 7.04
N GLU A 20 -4.99 4.09 7.83
CA GLU A 20 -4.09 2.99 8.19
C GLU A 20 -4.24 1.84 7.19
N SER A 21 -3.13 1.26 6.78
CA SER A 21 -3.12 0.14 5.86
C SER A 21 -3.75 -1.12 6.43
N GLY A 22 -4.39 -1.90 5.56
CA GLY A 22 -5.13 -3.10 5.91
C GLY A 22 -6.48 -2.84 6.58
N LYS A 23 -6.81 -1.57 6.91
CA LYS A 23 -8.11 -1.22 7.48
C LYS A 23 -9.13 -0.89 6.40
N SER A 24 -10.40 -0.97 6.79
CA SER A 24 -11.53 -0.59 5.96
C SER A 24 -12.24 0.63 6.56
N TYR A 25 -12.54 1.61 5.71
CA TYR A 25 -13.16 2.86 6.12
C TYR A 25 -14.45 3.11 5.34
N ARG A 26 -15.44 3.73 5.99
CA ARG A 26 -16.66 4.23 5.35
C ARG A 26 -16.75 5.74 5.58
N TYR A 27 -16.88 6.49 4.51
CA TYR A 27 -16.92 7.96 4.57
C TYR A 27 -18.35 8.48 4.48
N ARG A 28 -18.60 9.58 5.17
CA ARG A 28 -19.78 10.43 5.01
C ARG A 28 -19.36 11.88 4.93
N LEU A 29 -20.06 12.66 4.13
CA LEU A 29 -19.79 14.08 3.93
C LEU A 29 -21.02 14.89 4.32
N ARG A 30 -20.81 16.11 4.82
CA ARG A 30 -21.85 17.13 4.92
C ARG A 30 -21.29 18.45 4.45
N VAL A 31 -22.14 19.32 3.93
CA VAL A 31 -21.74 20.65 3.47
C VAL A 31 -22.28 21.68 4.45
N ASN A 32 -21.40 22.58 4.89
CA ASN A 32 -21.78 23.75 5.68
C ASN A 32 -21.59 24.99 4.79
N LEU A 33 -22.67 25.73 4.55
CA LEU A 33 -22.64 26.93 3.71
C LEU A 33 -22.83 28.18 4.54
N TRP A 34 -22.02 29.20 4.30
CA TRP A 34 -22.24 30.51 4.87
C TRP A 34 -23.54 31.12 4.36
N ASN A 35 -24.38 31.59 5.27
CA ASN A 35 -25.66 32.18 4.90
C ASN A 35 -25.47 33.62 4.40
N ARG A 36 -25.53 33.80 3.07
CA ARG A 36 -25.45 35.13 2.43
C ARG A 36 -26.58 36.10 2.78
N TYR A 37 -27.63 35.61 3.43
CA TYR A 37 -28.80 36.38 3.85
C TYR A 37 -28.85 36.63 5.37
N LEU A 38 -27.78 36.35 6.09
CA LEU A 38 -27.67 36.68 7.52
C LEU A 38 -27.99 38.17 7.74
N GLY A 39 -28.99 38.45 8.58
CA GLY A 39 -29.49 39.79 8.88
C GLY A 39 -30.34 40.45 7.78
N LYS A 40 -30.49 39.84 6.60
CA LYS A 40 -31.26 40.38 5.45
C LYS A 40 -32.71 39.92 5.45
N PHE A 41 -33.41 40.11 6.58
CA PHE A 41 -34.74 39.56 6.82
C PHE A 41 -35.81 39.98 5.79
N ALA A 42 -35.71 41.19 5.23
CA ALA A 42 -36.66 41.68 4.24
C ALA A 42 -36.53 40.98 2.87
N ALA A 43 -35.38 40.35 2.59
CA ALA A 43 -35.14 39.62 1.36
C ALA A 43 -35.61 38.15 1.42
N LEU A 44 -36.10 37.70 2.58
CA LEU A 44 -36.48 36.32 2.84
C LEU A 44 -37.97 36.21 3.11
N LYS A 45 -38.59 35.17 2.54
CA LYS A 45 -39.99 34.82 2.83
C LYS A 45 -40.16 34.36 4.28
N ASP A 46 -39.17 33.65 4.79
CA ASP A 46 -39.07 33.22 6.18
C ASP A 46 -37.91 33.97 6.86
N ARG A 47 -38.23 34.79 7.86
CA ARG A 47 -37.26 35.64 8.56
C ARG A 47 -36.34 34.83 9.48
N GLU A 48 -36.76 33.66 9.94
CA GLU A 48 -35.94 32.82 10.81
C GLU A 48 -34.70 32.30 10.08
N GLN A 49 -34.81 32.04 8.77
CA GLN A 49 -33.67 31.67 7.92
C GLN A 49 -32.59 32.75 7.87
N GLY A 50 -32.93 34.02 8.12
CA GLY A 50 -31.97 35.12 8.16
C GLY A 50 -31.18 35.22 9.47
N LYS A 51 -31.47 34.38 10.47
CA LYS A 51 -30.77 34.36 11.77
C LYS A 51 -29.63 33.35 11.82
N ALA A 52 -29.71 32.28 11.01
CA ALA A 52 -28.70 31.23 11.00
C ALA A 52 -27.44 31.70 10.24
N PRO A 53 -26.25 31.76 10.87
CA PRO A 53 -25.02 32.19 10.18
C PRO A 53 -24.51 31.15 9.18
N VAL A 54 -24.84 29.88 9.41
CA VAL A 54 -24.43 28.74 8.60
C VAL A 54 -25.66 27.90 8.32
N LEU A 55 -25.81 27.49 7.06
CA LEU A 55 -26.77 26.49 6.63
C LEU A 55 -26.09 25.12 6.69
N LEU A 56 -26.57 24.27 7.58
CA LEU A 56 -26.07 22.91 7.74
C LEU A 56 -26.81 22.00 6.78
N GLY A 57 -26.07 21.34 5.90
CA GLY A 57 -26.59 20.20 5.15
C GLY A 57 -26.64 18.96 6.01
N ASP A 58 -27.51 18.04 5.62
CA ASP A 58 -27.55 16.71 6.21
C ASP A 58 -26.26 15.94 5.90
N TRP A 59 -25.94 14.97 6.76
CA TRP A 59 -24.94 13.98 6.42
C TRP A 59 -25.39 13.16 5.21
N SER A 60 -24.46 12.92 4.29
CA SER A 60 -24.64 11.91 3.27
C SER A 60 -24.86 10.55 3.92
N LEU A 61 -25.50 9.65 3.17
CA LEU A 61 -25.41 8.23 3.49
C LEU A 61 -23.92 7.82 3.51
N PRO A 62 -23.52 6.88 4.38
CA PRO A 62 -22.20 6.29 4.30
C PRO A 62 -21.97 5.70 2.92
N GLY A 63 -20.79 5.96 2.35
CA GLY A 63 -20.37 5.29 1.13
C GLY A 63 -20.07 3.81 1.35
N GLU A 64 -19.78 3.12 0.25
CA GLU A 64 -19.25 1.77 0.27
C GLU A 64 -17.92 1.70 1.03
N PRO A 65 -17.62 0.58 1.69
CA PRO A 65 -16.35 0.41 2.39
C PRO A 65 -15.18 0.48 1.41
N VAL A 66 -14.23 1.37 1.70
CA VAL A 66 -12.95 1.45 1.00
C VAL A 66 -11.93 0.65 1.80
N ILE A 67 -11.34 -0.36 1.17
CA ILE A 67 -10.29 -1.19 1.76
C ILE A 67 -8.94 -0.56 1.41
N VAL A 68 -8.15 -0.23 2.43
CA VAL A 68 -6.80 0.29 2.24
C VAL A 68 -5.86 -0.91 2.08
N PRO A 69 -5.16 -1.03 0.95
CA PRO A 69 -4.20 -2.12 0.76
C PRO A 69 -3.15 -2.13 1.89
N PRO A 70 -2.53 -3.29 2.17
CA PRO A 70 -1.37 -3.36 3.05
C PRO A 70 -0.30 -2.34 2.65
N ALA A 71 0.30 -1.66 3.63
CA ALA A 71 1.27 -0.58 3.40
C ALA A 71 2.53 -1.10 2.74
N ALA A 72 2.84 -2.36 3.03
CA ALA A 72 4.08 -3.00 2.64
C ALA A 72 3.81 -4.35 1.97
N TYR A 73 4.46 -4.57 0.84
CA TYR A 73 4.60 -5.88 0.23
C TYR A 73 6.00 -6.38 0.53
N PHE A 74 6.16 -7.68 0.77
CA PHE A 74 7.49 -8.24 0.89
C PHE A 74 7.61 -9.59 0.18
N PHE A 75 8.81 -9.84 -0.31
CA PHE A 75 9.13 -11.00 -1.14
C PHE A 75 10.50 -11.54 -0.72
N VAL A 76 10.63 -12.85 -0.68
CA VAL A 76 11.94 -13.49 -0.50
C VAL A 76 12.67 -13.43 -1.84
N THR A 77 13.76 -12.66 -1.89
CA THR A 77 14.47 -12.35 -3.15
C THR A 77 15.88 -12.92 -3.20
N SER A 78 16.46 -13.28 -2.05
CA SER A 78 17.77 -13.92 -2.01
C SER A 78 17.95 -14.81 -0.77
N ALA A 79 18.92 -15.73 -0.85
CA ALA A 79 19.39 -16.55 0.25
C ALA A 79 20.92 -16.67 0.11
N PRO A 80 21.70 -15.83 0.84
CA PRO A 80 23.14 -15.83 0.71
C PRO A 80 23.75 -17.19 1.09
N PRO A 81 24.68 -17.74 0.29
CA PRO A 81 25.34 -19.01 0.64
C PRO A 81 26.07 -18.92 1.98
N GLY A 82 25.91 -19.94 2.82
CA GLY A 82 26.61 -20.04 4.10
C GLY A 82 26.11 -19.08 5.19
N LYS A 83 24.94 -18.44 5.00
CA LYS A 83 24.27 -17.65 6.03
C LYS A 83 22.91 -18.23 6.37
N ASP A 84 22.54 -18.21 7.65
CA ASP A 84 21.23 -18.66 8.15
C ASP A 84 20.14 -17.57 8.02
N THR A 85 20.20 -16.80 6.94
CA THR A 85 19.33 -15.64 6.71
C THR A 85 18.79 -15.63 5.29
N ALA A 86 17.57 -15.14 5.10
CA ALA A 86 17.01 -14.85 3.79
C ALA A 86 16.93 -13.34 3.55
N GLY A 87 17.27 -12.91 2.34
CA GLY A 87 17.03 -11.56 1.88
C GLY A 87 15.57 -11.40 1.49
N VAL A 88 14.90 -10.48 2.17
CA VAL A 88 13.52 -10.11 1.94
C VAL A 88 13.48 -8.67 1.44
N THR A 89 12.99 -8.46 0.22
CA THR A 89 12.73 -7.12 -0.30
C THR A 89 11.37 -6.66 0.18
N VAL A 90 11.33 -5.56 0.93
CA VAL A 90 10.11 -4.90 1.38
C VAL A 90 9.87 -3.66 0.53
N TYR A 91 8.70 -3.55 -0.08
CA TYR A 91 8.20 -2.41 -0.84
C TYR A 91 7.18 -1.67 -0.01
N LYS A 92 7.24 -0.34 0.05
CA LYS A 92 6.31 0.51 0.80
C LYS A 92 5.98 1.80 0.06
N TRP A 93 4.76 2.30 0.26
CA TRP A 93 4.43 3.67 -0.12
C TRP A 93 4.94 4.65 0.93
N HIS A 94 5.71 5.66 0.51
CA HIS A 94 6.20 6.75 1.34
C HIS A 94 6.02 8.07 0.59
N LYS A 95 5.22 9.00 1.14
CA LYS A 95 4.97 10.34 0.58
C LYS A 95 4.55 10.36 -0.90
N GLY A 96 3.73 9.39 -1.31
CA GLY A 96 3.23 9.29 -2.69
C GLY A 96 4.21 8.66 -3.67
N GLU A 97 5.40 8.27 -3.22
CA GLU A 97 6.34 7.46 -3.99
C GLU A 97 6.46 6.06 -3.40
N ARG A 98 6.92 5.13 -4.23
CA ARG A 98 7.17 3.76 -3.79
C ARG A 98 8.65 3.57 -3.58
N VAL A 99 9.00 3.06 -2.40
CA VAL A 99 10.37 2.82 -1.99
C VAL A 99 10.53 1.36 -1.60
N SER A 100 11.71 0.79 -1.82
CA SER A 100 12.01 -0.58 -1.42
C SER A 100 13.36 -0.72 -0.73
N ARG A 101 13.47 -1.76 0.09
CA ARG A 101 14.71 -2.11 0.80
C ARG A 101 14.81 -3.60 1.02
N ILE A 102 16.03 -4.12 0.94
CA ILE A 102 16.32 -5.52 1.28
C ILE A 102 16.72 -5.60 2.75
N PHE A 103 16.09 -6.51 3.48
CA PHE A 103 16.44 -6.89 4.84
C PHE A 103 16.85 -8.35 4.88
N TYR A 104 17.97 -8.66 5.51
CA TYR A 104 18.37 -10.05 5.76
C TYR A 104 17.82 -10.46 7.11
N VAL A 105 16.90 -11.43 7.10
CA VAL A 105 16.15 -11.87 8.29
C VAL A 105 16.45 -13.35 8.58
N GLY A 106 16.57 -13.67 9.86
CA GLY A 106 16.65 -15.03 10.40
C GLY A 106 15.42 -15.41 11.21
N ILE A 107 15.43 -16.62 11.78
CA ILE A 107 14.34 -17.11 12.64
C ILE A 107 14.25 -16.23 13.90
N GLY A 108 13.05 -15.75 14.22
CA GLY A 108 12.78 -14.87 15.35
C GLY A 108 12.81 -13.37 15.02
N ASP A 109 13.28 -12.99 13.82
CA ASP A 109 13.31 -11.59 13.41
C ASP A 109 11.94 -11.09 12.93
N LEU A 110 11.68 -9.80 13.14
CA LEU A 110 10.61 -9.09 12.45
C LEU A 110 11.04 -8.72 11.03
N ILE A 111 10.14 -8.83 10.07
CA ILE A 111 10.41 -8.45 8.69
C ILE A 111 10.28 -6.94 8.52
N GLY A 112 11.39 -6.32 8.15
CA GLY A 112 11.52 -4.88 7.97
C GLY A 112 11.81 -4.15 9.28
N GLN A 113 12.32 -2.94 9.14
CA GLN A 113 12.64 -2.03 10.25
C GLN A 113 12.66 -0.59 9.74
N VAL A 114 12.74 0.36 10.66
CA VAL A 114 13.01 1.75 10.33
C VAL A 114 14.42 1.86 9.73
N GLN A 115 14.51 2.42 8.53
CA GLN A 115 15.77 2.58 7.82
C GLN A 115 15.90 4.02 7.33
N GLU A 116 17.02 4.64 7.68
CA GLU A 116 17.45 5.87 7.03
C GLU A 116 18.11 5.56 5.69
N GLY A 117 17.73 6.30 4.66
CA GLY A 117 18.29 6.15 3.33
C GLY A 117 17.79 7.20 2.36
N GLU A 118 18.37 7.19 1.17
CA GLU A 118 17.85 7.96 0.05
C GLU A 118 16.52 7.35 -0.39
N THR A 119 15.48 8.16 -0.45
CA THR A 119 14.11 7.71 -0.75
C THR A 119 13.78 7.76 -2.24
N GLY A 120 14.72 8.14 -3.11
CA GLY A 120 14.45 8.44 -4.53
C GLY A 120 13.71 9.77 -4.75
N ILE A 121 12.87 10.17 -3.78
CA ILE A 121 12.20 11.46 -3.73
C ILE A 121 13.22 12.60 -3.80
N LEU A 122 13.09 13.47 -4.80
CA LEU A 122 13.97 14.63 -4.95
C LEU A 122 13.51 15.78 -4.06
N ASP A 123 14.46 16.41 -3.39
CA ASP A 123 14.24 17.70 -2.74
C ASP A 123 13.92 18.75 -3.80
N ARG A 124 12.80 19.48 -3.63
CA ARG A 124 12.32 20.44 -4.63
C ARG A 124 13.25 21.63 -4.86
N GLN A 125 14.13 21.93 -3.91
CA GLN A 125 15.08 23.05 -4.00
C GLN A 125 16.43 22.59 -4.55
N THR A 126 16.93 21.44 -4.10
CA THR A 126 18.28 20.97 -4.45
C THR A 126 18.29 19.97 -5.60
N LEU A 127 17.14 19.38 -5.96
CA LEU A 127 16.99 18.29 -6.93
C LEU A 127 17.87 17.08 -6.62
N GLN A 128 18.25 16.90 -5.35
CA GLN A 128 18.99 15.74 -4.86
C GLN A 128 18.06 14.77 -4.13
N PRO A 129 18.36 13.47 -4.11
CA PRO A 129 17.59 12.51 -3.33
C PRO A 129 17.53 12.91 -1.85
N MET A 130 16.32 13.07 -1.32
CA MET A 130 16.11 13.30 0.10
C MET A 130 16.52 12.05 0.87
N ARG A 131 17.25 12.28 1.96
CA ARG A 131 17.51 11.25 2.96
C ARG A 131 16.48 11.37 4.06
N GLU A 132 15.66 10.34 4.21
CA GLU A 132 14.65 10.28 5.26
C GLU A 132 14.66 8.92 5.94
N SER A 133 14.14 8.90 7.16
CA SER A 133 13.80 7.69 7.87
C SER A 133 12.48 7.15 7.34
N VAL A 134 12.50 5.98 6.72
CA VAL A 134 11.30 5.27 6.27
C VAL A 134 11.12 4.02 7.12
N ASP A 135 9.94 3.86 7.69
CA ASP A 135 9.58 2.66 8.45
C ASP A 135 9.16 1.53 7.52
N PHE A 136 9.99 0.51 7.30
CA PHE A 136 9.63 -0.67 6.49
C PHE A 136 9.02 -1.81 7.32
N SER A 137 8.70 -1.58 8.59
CA SER A 137 8.19 -2.63 9.48
C SER A 137 6.86 -3.19 8.95
N THR A 138 6.83 -4.51 8.76
CA THR A 138 5.61 -5.24 8.33
C THR A 138 4.86 -5.84 9.52
N GLY A 139 5.54 -5.98 10.67
CA GLY A 139 5.07 -6.70 11.85
C GLY A 139 5.08 -8.23 11.70
N ALA A 140 5.43 -8.77 10.53
CA ALA A 140 5.53 -10.21 10.32
C ALA A 140 6.75 -10.78 11.06
N LEU A 141 6.54 -11.87 11.81
CA LEU A 141 7.59 -12.56 12.58
C LEU A 141 8.04 -13.82 11.83
N VAL A 142 9.34 -13.96 11.58
CA VAL A 142 9.90 -15.17 10.96
C VAL A 142 9.88 -16.31 11.97
N LEU A 143 9.18 -17.39 11.62
CA LEU A 143 9.01 -18.57 12.47
C LEU A 143 9.94 -19.73 12.07
N ASP A 144 10.19 -19.89 10.77
CA ASP A 144 11.04 -20.94 10.23
C ASP A 144 11.67 -20.49 8.92
N LEU A 145 12.87 -21.00 8.64
CA LEU A 145 13.64 -20.67 7.45
C LEU A 145 14.38 -21.89 6.92
N ARG A 146 14.00 -22.33 5.71
CA ARG A 146 14.57 -23.49 5.03
C ARG A 146 15.26 -23.01 3.75
N LEU A 147 16.59 -22.93 3.77
CA LEU A 147 17.36 -22.28 2.69
C LEU A 147 17.60 -23.17 1.46
N ASN A 148 17.60 -24.49 1.66
CA ASN A 148 17.83 -25.50 0.63
C ASN A 148 16.67 -26.50 0.67
N GLN A 149 15.46 -26.02 0.41
CA GLN A 149 14.31 -26.91 0.28
C GLN A 149 14.06 -27.19 -1.21
N PRO A 150 14.00 -28.46 -1.62
CA PRO A 150 13.58 -28.80 -2.97
C PRO A 150 12.11 -28.43 -3.15
N VAL A 151 11.85 -27.57 -4.14
CA VAL A 151 10.50 -27.17 -4.53
C VAL A 151 10.23 -27.59 -5.96
N VAL A 152 9.04 -28.13 -6.21
CA VAL A 152 8.60 -28.54 -7.54
C VAL A 152 8.25 -27.29 -8.34
N GLN A 153 9.01 -27.03 -9.39
CA GLN A 153 8.77 -25.90 -10.29
C GLN A 153 8.20 -26.38 -11.61
N ARG A 154 7.14 -25.71 -12.07
CA ARG A 154 6.65 -25.83 -13.46
C ARG A 154 7.49 -24.95 -14.37
N THR A 155 8.18 -25.56 -15.32
CA THR A 155 8.96 -24.89 -16.37
C THR A 155 8.36 -25.19 -17.73
N ILE A 156 8.25 -24.17 -18.59
CA ILE A 156 7.87 -24.37 -20.00
C ILE A 156 9.03 -25.07 -20.69
N SER A 157 8.80 -26.30 -21.16
CA SER A 157 9.81 -27.10 -21.86
C SER A 157 9.87 -26.77 -23.34
N ASP A 158 8.73 -26.43 -23.94
CA ASP A 158 8.62 -26.03 -25.35
C ASP A 158 7.54 -24.93 -25.48
N LYS A 159 7.97 -23.72 -25.86
CA LYS A 159 7.08 -22.55 -25.99
C LYS A 159 6.07 -22.70 -27.13
N ASP A 160 6.41 -23.46 -28.17
CA ASP A 160 5.58 -23.59 -29.37
C ASP A 160 4.53 -24.71 -29.21
N LYS A 161 4.78 -25.69 -28.34
CA LYS A 161 3.86 -26.80 -28.06
C LYS A 161 3.06 -26.66 -26.77
N GLY A 162 3.38 -25.67 -25.93
CA GLY A 162 2.72 -25.47 -24.63
C GLY A 162 3.04 -26.57 -23.61
N GLU A 163 4.07 -27.37 -23.86
CA GLU A 163 4.50 -28.43 -22.93
C GLU A 163 5.21 -27.81 -21.72
N PHE A 164 4.98 -28.43 -20.57
CA PHE A 164 5.67 -28.09 -19.33
C PHE A 164 6.32 -29.32 -18.72
N SER A 165 7.46 -29.11 -18.08
CA SER A 165 8.13 -30.10 -17.25
C SER A 165 8.12 -29.62 -15.80
N LEU A 166 7.95 -30.58 -14.89
CA LEU A 166 8.16 -30.38 -13.47
C LEU A 166 9.62 -30.72 -13.16
N ARG A 167 10.31 -29.81 -12.49
CA ARG A 167 11.69 -30.02 -12.03
C ARG A 167 11.80 -29.62 -10.58
N ASP A 168 12.53 -30.41 -9.82
CA ASP A 168 12.94 -30.04 -8.47
C ASP A 168 14.06 -29.01 -8.57
N ALA A 169 13.94 -27.97 -7.76
CA ALA A 169 14.98 -26.98 -7.62
C ALA A 169 15.05 -26.50 -6.18
N GLU A 170 16.28 -26.30 -5.71
CA GLU A 170 16.50 -25.71 -4.39
C GLU A 170 15.97 -24.26 -4.36
N SER A 171 15.27 -23.93 -3.28
CA SER A 171 14.80 -22.58 -2.99
C SER A 171 14.73 -22.34 -1.49
N ALA A 172 14.79 -21.05 -1.13
CA ALA A 172 14.55 -20.63 0.23
C ALA A 172 13.04 -20.54 0.51
N VAL A 173 12.60 -21.19 1.58
CA VAL A 173 11.23 -21.13 2.09
C VAL A 173 11.25 -20.43 3.45
N LEU A 174 10.61 -19.27 3.49
CA LEU A 174 10.43 -18.48 4.70
C LEU A 174 9.01 -18.70 5.21
N VAL A 175 8.87 -19.10 6.47
CA VAL A 175 7.58 -19.22 7.16
C VAL A 175 7.47 -18.09 8.18
N TYR A 176 6.33 -17.41 8.21
CA TYR A 176 6.13 -16.25 9.08
C TYR A 176 4.72 -16.21 9.68
N LEU A 177 4.59 -15.57 10.84
CA LEU A 177 3.32 -15.16 11.42
C LEU A 177 2.93 -13.80 10.84
N ASP A 178 1.78 -13.73 10.18
CA ASP A 178 1.22 -12.48 9.69
C ASP A 178 0.37 -11.82 10.80
N PRO A 179 0.72 -10.64 11.30
CA PRO A 179 -0.05 -9.98 12.36
C PRO A 179 -1.41 -9.47 11.87
N ALA A 180 -1.61 -9.31 10.56
CA ALA A 180 -2.86 -8.78 10.02
C ALA A 180 -4.04 -9.72 10.24
N ASP A 181 -3.80 -11.03 10.20
CA ASP A 181 -4.82 -12.07 10.38
C ASP A 181 -4.45 -13.14 11.42
N GLY A 182 -3.25 -13.07 12.00
CA GLY A 182 -2.75 -14.04 12.99
C GLY A 182 -2.42 -15.40 12.39
N GLN A 183 -2.32 -15.52 11.07
CA GLN A 183 -2.08 -16.80 10.41
C GLN A 183 -0.59 -17.04 10.11
N VAL A 184 -0.21 -18.32 10.12
CA VAL A 184 1.11 -18.75 9.65
C VAL A 184 1.06 -18.90 8.13
N LYS A 185 1.96 -18.19 7.45
CA LYS A 185 2.07 -18.17 5.99
C LYS A 185 3.48 -18.54 5.57
N GLN A 186 3.63 -18.92 4.30
CA GLN A 186 4.95 -19.21 3.73
C GLN A 186 5.18 -18.44 2.44
N ARG A 187 6.43 -18.05 2.21
CA ARG A 187 6.94 -17.45 0.98
C ARG A 187 8.08 -18.31 0.46
N VAL A 188 8.09 -18.54 -0.85
CA VAL A 188 9.09 -19.37 -1.52
C VAL A 188 9.82 -18.47 -2.51
N GLU A 189 11.13 -18.32 -2.36
CA GLU A 189 11.97 -17.40 -3.12
C GLU A 189 11.81 -17.57 -4.63
N ARG A 190 11.72 -18.80 -5.13
CA ARG A 190 11.46 -19.06 -6.55
C ARG A 190 10.09 -18.60 -7.00
N PHE A 191 9.05 -18.77 -6.20
CA PHE A 191 7.70 -18.32 -6.58
C PHE A 191 7.60 -16.81 -6.52
N ASP A 192 8.17 -16.20 -5.49
CA ASP A 192 8.23 -14.75 -5.34
C ASP A 192 8.99 -14.08 -6.51
N ARG A 193 10.08 -14.70 -7.00
CA ARG A 193 10.83 -14.20 -8.16
C ARG A 193 9.97 -14.06 -9.42
N TYR A 194 8.93 -14.89 -9.58
CA TYR A 194 8.02 -14.85 -10.72
C TYR A 194 6.65 -14.28 -10.35
N ASP A 195 6.49 -13.72 -9.15
CA ASP A 195 5.24 -13.13 -8.70
C ASP A 195 4.90 -11.90 -9.58
N PRO A 196 3.70 -11.85 -10.19
CA PRO A 196 3.30 -10.75 -11.05
C PRO A 196 3.24 -9.41 -10.30
N THR A 197 2.93 -9.43 -9.00
CA THR A 197 2.95 -8.22 -8.15
C THR A 197 4.38 -7.73 -7.95
N LEU A 198 5.36 -8.61 -7.69
CA LEU A 198 6.77 -8.20 -7.60
C LEU A 198 7.24 -7.55 -8.89
N ARG A 199 6.89 -8.14 -10.04
CA ARG A 199 7.24 -7.60 -11.35
C ARG A 199 6.63 -6.21 -11.58
N ALA A 200 5.33 -6.05 -11.31
CA ALA A 200 4.66 -4.76 -11.43
C ALA A 200 5.26 -3.69 -10.48
N LEU A 201 5.68 -4.09 -9.28
CA LEU A 201 6.33 -3.18 -8.33
C LEU A 201 7.69 -2.70 -8.84
N ARG A 202 8.50 -3.56 -9.47
CA ARG A 202 9.80 -3.19 -10.07
C ARG A 202 9.65 -2.30 -11.30
N GLU A 203 8.72 -2.62 -12.20
CA GLU A 203 8.47 -1.82 -13.40
C GLU A 203 8.05 -0.39 -13.04
N LEU A 204 7.32 -0.21 -11.93
CA LEU A 204 6.95 1.10 -11.41
C LEU A 204 8.11 1.86 -10.74
N GLU A 205 9.12 1.17 -10.19
CA GLU A 205 10.33 1.82 -9.65
C GLU A 205 11.27 2.27 -10.78
N GLU A 206 11.41 1.46 -11.83
CA GLU A 206 12.32 1.74 -12.97
C GLU A 206 11.76 2.78 -13.96
N GLY A 207 10.44 3.03 -13.93
CA GLY A 207 9.74 3.96 -14.83
C GLY A 207 9.65 5.41 -14.32
N THR A 208 10.27 5.72 -13.19
CA THR A 208 10.38 7.06 -12.57
C THR A 208 11.79 7.60 -12.67
#